data_AF-E3S2R9-F1
#
_entry.id   AF-E3S2R9-F1
#
_cell.length_a   1.000
_cell.length_b   1.000
_cell.length_c   1.000
_cell.angle_alpha   90.00
_cell.angle_beta   90.00
_cell.angle_gamma   90.00
#
_symmetry.space_group_name_H-M   'P 1'
#
loop_
_entity.id
_entity.type
_entity.pdbx_description
1 polymer ?
#
loop_
_entity_poly.entity_id
_entity_poly.type
_entity_poly.pdbx_seq_one_letter_code
_entity_poly.pdbx_strand_id
1 'polypeptide(L)'
;MWPKEKGLQGFIAVIKECYSAVLDLARHLFRLFAFSFDLPEDYFGSMTTHLGGNARLIYFPPRKVLTSTTPGLEILNPSGQWHVASYIPDSLL
;
A
#
# COMPACT_ATOMS: atom_id res chain seq x y z
N MET A 1 -17.10 -9.73 -0.82
CA MET A 1 -17.75 -10.38 -1.99
C MET A 1 -16.88 -10.13 -3.22
N TRP A 2 -16.69 -11.12 -4.10
CA TRP A 2 -15.92 -11.01 -5.34
C TRP A 2 -16.81 -10.74 -6.55
N PRO A 3 -16.32 -10.06 -7.61
CA PRO A 3 -17.05 -9.94 -8.87
C PRO A 3 -17.19 -11.31 -9.55
N LYS A 4 -18.22 -11.47 -10.40
CA LYS A 4 -18.40 -12.69 -11.19
C LYS A 4 -17.36 -12.74 -12.33
N GLU A 5 -16.77 -13.90 -12.55
CA GLU A 5 -15.76 -14.13 -13.60
C GLU A 5 -16.18 -13.64 -15.00
N LYS A 6 -17.47 -13.79 -15.35
CA LYS A 6 -17.99 -13.38 -16.67
C LYS A 6 -17.77 -11.88 -16.99
N GLY A 7 -17.69 -11.02 -15.98
CA GLY A 7 -17.47 -9.58 -16.19
C GLY A 7 -16.01 -9.15 -16.14
N LEU A 8 -15.14 -9.96 -15.54
CA LEU A 8 -13.77 -9.60 -15.13
C LEU A 8 -12.92 -10.89 -15.01
N GLN A 9 -12.66 -11.53 -16.14
CA GLN A 9 -11.95 -12.81 -16.17
C GLN A 9 -10.55 -12.67 -15.56
N GLY A 10 -10.21 -13.55 -14.61
CA GLY A 10 -8.87 -13.58 -14.00
C GLY A 10 -8.61 -12.48 -12.96
N PHE A 11 -9.58 -11.59 -12.71
CA PHE A 11 -9.44 -10.52 -11.72
C PHE A 11 -9.09 -11.04 -10.33
N ILE A 12 -9.77 -12.09 -9.87
CA ILE A 12 -9.52 -12.66 -8.55
C ILE A 12 -8.09 -13.23 -8.46
N ALA A 13 -7.62 -13.88 -9.52
CA ALA A 13 -6.28 -14.49 -9.56
C ALA A 13 -5.19 -13.41 -9.45
N VAL A 14 -5.28 -12.37 -10.27
CA VAL A 14 -4.32 -11.25 -10.29
C VAL A 14 -4.32 -10.49 -8.97
N ILE A 15 -5.50 -10.21 -8.39
CA ILE A 15 -5.57 -9.52 -7.10
C ILE A 15 -4.96 -10.36 -5.97
N LYS A 16 -5.17 -11.67 -5.96
CA LYS A 16 -4.55 -12.56 -4.98
C LYS A 16 -3.03 -12.59 -5.11
N GLU A 17 -2.52 -12.64 -6.34
CA GLU A 17 -1.08 -12.63 -6.62
C GLU A 17 -0.43 -11.32 -6.13
N CYS A 18 -0.99 -10.18 -6.55
CA CYS A 18 -0.53 -8.86 -6.09
C CYS A 18 -0.58 -8.74 -4.55
N TYR A 19 -1.68 -9.17 -3.94
CA TYR A 19 -1.84 -9.12 -2.49
C TYR A 19 -0.80 -10.01 -1.78
N SER A 20 -0.53 -11.22 -2.30
CA SER A 20 0.51 -12.10 -1.75
C SER A 20 1.90 -11.45 -1.82
N ALA A 21 2.25 -10.86 -2.97
CA ALA A 21 3.55 -10.19 -3.14
C ALA A 21 3.72 -9.01 -2.16
N VAL A 22 2.66 -8.23 -1.93
CA VAL A 22 2.68 -7.13 -0.94
C VAL A 22 2.83 -7.67 0.49
N LEU A 23 2.21 -8.80 0.83
CA LEU A 23 2.38 -9.42 2.15
C LEU A 23 3.80 -9.95 2.36
N ASP A 24 4.43 -10.52 1.34
CA ASP A 24 5.82 -10.96 1.41
C ASP A 24 6.78 -9.78 1.60
N LEU A 25 6.55 -8.68 0.88
CA LEU A 25 7.28 -7.44 1.08
C LEU A 25 7.08 -6.88 2.50
N ALA A 26 5.85 -6.87 3.01
CA ALA A 26 5.56 -6.42 4.37
C ALA A 26 6.35 -7.22 5.42
N ARG A 27 6.44 -8.55 5.29
CA ARG A 27 7.27 -9.39 6.18
C ARG A 27 8.75 -9.00 6.12
N HIS A 28 9.26 -8.67 4.93
CA HIS A 28 10.63 -8.20 4.77
C HIS A 28 10.84 -6.84 5.47
N LEU A 29 9.91 -5.90 5.31
CA LEU A 29 9.95 -4.60 6.00
C LEU A 29 9.94 -4.75 7.52
N PHE A 30 9.14 -5.66 8.08
CA PHE A 30 9.13 -5.92 9.53
C PHE A 30 10.48 -6.39 10.06
N ARG A 31 11.23 -7.20 9.30
CA ARG A 31 12.60 -7.60 9.67
C ARG A 31 13.56 -6.41 9.66
N LEU A 32 13.45 -5.53 8.66
CA LEU A 32 14.24 -4.29 8.59
C LEU A 32 13.90 -3.34 9.75
N PHE A 33 12.63 -3.25 10.15
CA PHE A 33 12.24 -2.47 11.32
C PHE A 33 12.82 -3.06 12.60
N ALA A 34 12.75 -4.38 12.81
CA ALA A 34 13.38 -5.03 13.96
C ALA A 34 14.88 -4.70 14.04
N PHE A 35 15.57 -4.80 12.89
CA PHE A 35 16.97 -4.43 12.79
C PHE A 35 17.23 -2.95 13.15
N SER A 36 16.40 -2.02 12.68
CA SER A 36 16.54 -0.58 13.01
C SER A 36 16.35 -0.26 14.49
N PHE A 37 15.77 -1.18 15.26
CA PHE A 37 15.58 -1.07 16.71
C PHE A 37 16.58 -1.92 17.51
N ASP A 38 17.62 -2.47 16.87
CA ASP A 38 18.58 -3.41 17.49
C ASP A 38 17.88 -4.66 18.10
N LEU A 39 16.76 -5.10 17.52
CA LEU A 39 16.03 -6.29 17.91
C LEU A 39 16.37 -7.47 16.98
N PRO A 40 16.16 -8.73 17.43
CA PRO A 40 16.25 -9.89 16.55
C PRO A 40 15.32 -9.76 15.32
N GLU A 41 15.76 -10.18 14.14
CA GLU A 41 14.97 -10.04 12.89
C GLU A 41 13.59 -10.71 12.97
N ASP A 42 13.46 -11.78 13.76
CA ASP A 42 12.23 -12.53 13.98
C ASP A 42 11.35 -11.98 15.10
N TYR A 43 11.71 -10.84 15.70
CA TYR A 43 10.98 -10.22 16.81
C TYR A 43 9.49 -10.02 16.51
N PHE A 44 9.14 -9.60 15.28
CA PHE A 44 7.75 -9.44 14.84
C PHE A 44 7.14 -10.70 14.18
N GLY A 45 7.87 -11.81 14.14
CA GLY A 45 7.47 -13.02 13.41
C GLY A 45 6.11 -13.56 13.87
N SER A 46 5.89 -13.67 15.17
CA SER A 46 4.62 -14.16 15.74
C SER A 46 3.43 -13.25 15.39
N MET A 47 3.66 -11.94 15.26
CA MET A 47 2.66 -10.94 14.93
C MET A 47 2.34 -10.88 13.42
N THR A 48 3.20 -11.47 12.58
CA THR A 48 3.09 -11.44 11.11
C THR A 48 2.72 -12.79 10.50
N THR A 49 2.44 -13.80 11.32
CA THR A 49 2.02 -15.15 10.89
C THR A 49 0.71 -15.11 10.08
N HIS A 50 -0.24 -14.28 10.51
CA HIS A 50 -1.49 -13.99 9.81
C HIS A 50 -1.63 -12.48 9.64
N LEU A 51 -0.95 -11.93 8.62
CA LEU A 51 -1.04 -10.51 8.32
C LEU A 51 -2.49 -10.14 7.98
N GLY A 52 -3.17 -9.49 8.93
CA GLY A 52 -4.49 -8.90 8.79
C GLY A 52 -4.44 -7.61 7.96
N GLY A 53 -3.99 -7.71 6.71
CA GLY A 53 -4.00 -6.61 5.76
C GLY A 53 -5.38 -6.40 5.14
N ASN A 54 -5.64 -5.16 4.70
CA ASN A 54 -6.80 -4.84 3.88
C ASN A 54 -6.30 -4.22 2.58
N ALA A 55 -6.50 -4.92 1.46
CA ALA A 55 -6.24 -4.35 0.14
C ALA A 55 -7.40 -3.41 -0.26
N ARG A 56 -7.06 -2.23 -0.78
CA ARG A 56 -8.03 -1.28 -1.34
C ARG A 56 -7.66 -0.97 -2.79
N LEU A 57 -8.61 -1.19 -3.70
CA LEU A 57 -8.53 -0.72 -5.07
C LEU A 57 -9.25 0.64 -5.14
N ILE A 58 -8.52 1.68 -5.55
CA ILE A 58 -9.01 3.05 -5.54
C ILE A 58 -9.00 3.57 -6.98
N TYR A 59 -10.17 3.94 -7.49
CA TYR A 59 -10.33 4.57 -8.80
C TYR A 59 -10.89 5.98 -8.61
N PHE A 60 -10.17 6.99 -9.12
CA PHE A 60 -10.60 8.37 -9.11
C PHE A 60 -11.14 8.74 -10.50
N PRO A 61 -12.46 8.88 -10.70
CA PRO A 61 -13.02 9.21 -12.00
C PRO A 61 -12.62 10.64 -12.43
N PRO A 62 -12.50 10.90 -13.76
CA PRO A 62 -12.25 12.24 -14.27
C PRO A 62 -13.33 13.22 -13.81
N ARG A 63 -12.93 14.37 -13.26
CA ARG A 63 -13.87 15.45 -12.91
C ARG A 63 -14.03 16.40 -14.09
N LYS A 64 -15.27 16.74 -14.45
CA LYS A 64 -15.60 17.67 -15.56
C LYS A 64 -15.11 19.12 -15.35
N VAL A 65 -14.68 19.45 -14.13
CA VAL A 65 -14.12 20.76 -13.78
C VAL A 65 -12.80 20.51 -13.05
N LEU A 66 -11.69 20.84 -13.71
CA LEU A 66 -10.35 20.81 -13.13
C LEU A 66 -10.11 22.11 -12.35
N THR A 67 -10.85 22.32 -11.25
CA THR A 67 -10.56 23.44 -10.33
C THR A 67 -9.67 23.04 -9.16
N SER A 68 -9.32 21.75 -9.06
CA SER A 68 -8.44 21.27 -7.99
C SER A 68 -7.00 21.61 -8.34
N THR A 69 -6.48 22.67 -7.70
CA THR A 69 -5.04 22.94 -7.63
C THR A 69 -4.33 22.07 -6.60
N THR A 70 -5.07 21.24 -5.86
CA THR A 70 -4.54 20.35 -4.81
C THR A 70 -3.54 19.36 -5.42
N PRO A 71 -2.26 19.41 -5.01
CA PRO A 71 -1.27 18.38 -5.31
C PRO A 71 -1.79 17.02 -4.84
N GLY A 72 -1.55 15.96 -5.60
CA GLY A 72 -2.15 14.64 -5.38
C GLY A 72 -2.11 14.16 -3.92
N LEU A 73 -0.99 13.59 -3.48
CA LEU A 73 -0.79 13.15 -2.10
C LEU A 73 0.08 14.17 -1.36
N GLU A 74 -0.28 14.51 -0.13
CA GLU A 74 0.47 15.43 0.74
C GLU A 74 0.72 14.80 2.11
N ILE A 75 1.87 15.12 2.70
CA ILE A 75 2.32 14.64 4.01
C ILE A 75 2.40 15.84 4.95
N LEU A 76 1.72 15.75 6.10
CA LEU A 76 1.80 16.75 7.16
C LEU A 76 3.07 16.53 7.97
N ASN A 77 3.95 17.53 8.00
CA ASN A 77 5.16 17.47 8.80
C ASN A 77 4.90 17.85 10.28
N PRO A 78 5.87 17.60 11.18
CA PRO A 78 5.76 18.00 12.59
C PRO A 78 5.67 19.52 12.82
N SER A 79 6.10 20.36 11.87
CA SER A 79 5.97 21.81 11.96
C SER A 79 4.58 22.31 11.53
N GLY A 80 3.65 21.43 11.17
CA GLY A 80 2.29 21.75 10.74
C GLY A 80 2.17 22.21 9.28
N GLN A 81 3.21 22.05 8.46
CA GLN A 81 3.20 22.36 7.04
C GLN A 81 2.96 21.11 6.20
N TRP A 82 2.16 21.25 5.14
CA TRP A 82 1.91 20.21 4.16
C TRP A 82 3.01 20.21 3.09
N HIS A 83 3.58 19.03 2.83
CA HIS A 83 4.53 18.81 1.73
C HIS A 83 3.96 17.82 0.71
N VAL A 84 4.14 18.13 -0.57
CA VAL A 84 3.68 17.26 -1.67
C VAL A 84 4.55 16.01 -1.75
N ALA A 85 3.92 14.83 -1.71
CA ALA A 85 4.57 13.57 -2.02
C ALA A 85 4.68 13.44 -3.54
N SER A 86 5.90 13.56 -4.06
CA SER A 86 6.16 13.44 -5.50
C SER A 86 5.97 12.00 -5.97
N TYR A 87 5.39 11.83 -7.16
CA TYR A 87 5.31 10.52 -7.80
C TYR A 87 6.70 10.11 -8.31
N ILE A 88 7.17 8.94 -7.87
CA ILE A 88 8.39 8.31 -8.36
C ILE A 88 7.98 6.99 -9.04
N PRO A 89 8.28 6.79 -10.33
CA PRO A 89 7.98 5.54 -11.03
C PRO A 89 8.60 4.33 -10.31
N ASP A 90 7.91 3.18 -10.38
CA ASP A 90 8.37 1.90 -9.83
C ASP A 90 8.69 1.90 -8.32
N SER A 91 8.17 2.88 -7.58
CA SER A 91 8.31 2.97 -6.12
C SER A 91 7.04 2.51 -5.39
N LEU A 92 7.24 2.01 -4.17
CA LEU A 92 6.19 1.87 -3.17
C LEU A 92 6.40 2.98 -2.12
N LEU A 93 5.35 3.74 -1.84
CA LEU A 93 5.32 4.74 -0.78
C LEU A 93 4.82 4.13 0.53
#